data_AF-A0A7T1DTZ4-F1
#
_entry.id   AF-A0A7T1DTZ4-F1
#
_cell.length_a   1.000
_cell.length_b   1.000
_cell.length_c   1.000
_cell.angle_alpha   90.00
_cell.angle_beta   90.00
_cell.angle_gamma   90.00
#
_symmetry.space_group_name_H-M   'P 1'
#
loop_
_entity.id
_entity.type
_entity.pdbx_description
1 polymer ?
#
loop_
_entity_poly.entity_id
_entity_poly.type
_entity_poly.pdbx_seq_one_letter_code
_entity_poly.pdbx_strand_id
1 'polypeptide(L)'
;MRAHGNTAEYAAMLALLIYLLGQRSSAEWASWVMVGVTASRYLLVMGVLASATLARPNPFRAVGALGTYVGGTVLALALLFAAA
;
A
#
# COMPACT_ATOMS: atom_id res chain seq x y z
N MET A 1 -1.87 -19.17 -6.19
CA MET A 1 -1.88 -17.88 -6.92
C MET A 1 -2.40 -16.66 -6.13
N ARG A 2 -2.81 -16.76 -4.85
CA ARG A 2 -3.38 -15.60 -4.10
C ARG A 2 -2.40 -14.46 -3.82
N ALA A 3 -1.12 -14.75 -3.56
CA ALA A 3 -0.12 -13.72 -3.27
C ALA A 3 0.18 -12.82 -4.49
N HIS A 4 0.19 -13.41 -5.69
CA HIS A 4 0.31 -12.65 -6.94
C HIS A 4 -0.92 -11.78 -7.19
N GLY A 5 -2.13 -12.33 -7.03
CA GLY A 5 -3.37 -11.55 -7.15
C GLY A 5 -3.40 -10.34 -6.22
N ASN A 6 -3.12 -10.54 -4.92
CA ASN A 6 -3.03 -9.43 -3.96
C ASN A 6 -2.01 -8.37 -4.41
N THR A 7 -0.82 -8.80 -4.85
CA THR A 7 0.21 -7.85 -5.25
C THR A 7 -0.15 -7.09 -6.52
N ALA A 8 -0.73 -7.76 -7.52
CA ALA A 8 -1.19 -7.13 -8.75
C ALA A 8 -2.31 -6.11 -8.49
N GLU A 9 -3.29 -6.46 -7.67
CA GLU A 9 -4.43 -5.58 -7.36
C GLU A 9 -4.01 -4.35 -6.55
N TYR A 10 -3.34 -4.56 -5.41
CA TYR A 10 -3.01 -3.47 -4.50
C TYR A 10 -1.90 -2.56 -5.02
N ALA A 11 -0.86 -3.12 -5.67
CA ALA A 11 0.21 -2.27 -6.20
C ALA A 11 -0.31 -1.36 -7.32
N ALA A 12 -1.15 -1.89 -8.22
CA ALA A 12 -1.74 -1.10 -9.30
C ALA A 12 -2.65 0.01 -8.77
N MET A 13 -3.54 -0.31 -7.81
CA MET A 13 -4.44 0.68 -7.22
C MET A 13 -3.68 1.76 -6.45
N LEU A 14 -2.68 1.39 -5.66
CA LEU A 14 -1.86 2.38 -4.93
C LEU A 14 -1.07 3.28 -5.89
N ALA A 15 -0.51 2.73 -6.97
CA ALA A 15 0.18 3.53 -7.98
C ALA A 15 -0.75 4.57 -8.62
N LEU A 16 -2.00 4.19 -8.90
CA LEU A 16 -3.01 5.12 -9.41
C LEU A 16 -3.34 6.23 -8.40
N LEU A 17 -3.55 5.90 -7.13
CA LEU A 17 -3.83 6.89 -6.08
C LEU A 17 -2.67 7.87 -5.89
N ILE A 18 -1.43 7.35 -5.86
CA ILE A 18 -0.20 8.15 -5.76
C ILE A 18 -0.10 9.10 -6.95
N TYR A 19 -0.30 8.58 -8.18
CA TYR A 19 -0.27 9.39 -9.39
C TYR A 19 -1.31 10.51 -9.35
N LEU A 20 -2.58 10.19 -9.08
CA LEU A 20 -3.65 11.18 -9.08
C LEU A 20 -3.50 12.25 -8.01
N LEU A 21 -3.01 11.89 -6.82
CA LEU A 21 -2.72 12.86 -5.76
C LEU A 21 -1.45 13.68 -6.05
N GLY A 22 -0.43 13.07 -6.66
CA GLY A 22 0.81 13.74 -7.04
C GLY A 22 0.62 14.79 -8.14
N GLN A 23 -0.39 14.64 -8.99
CA GLN A 23 -0.80 15.66 -9.97
C GLN A 23 -1.49 16.87 -9.34
N ARG A 24 -1.86 16.81 -8.06
CA ARG A 24 -2.47 17.91 -7.30
C ARG A 24 -1.42 18.57 -6.42
N SER A 25 -1.62 19.85 -6.07
CA SER A 25 -0.87 20.45 -4.97
C SER A 25 -1.32 19.77 -3.67
N SER A 26 -0.68 18.64 -3.37
CA SER A 26 -1.00 17.81 -2.20
C SER A 26 -0.24 18.32 -1.00
N ALA A 27 -0.89 18.29 0.16
CA ALA A 27 -0.26 18.63 1.43
C ALA A 27 0.90 17.66 1.71
N GLU A 28 1.98 18.17 2.31
CA GLU A 28 3.22 17.42 2.54
C GLU A 28 3.00 16.06 3.25
N TRP A 29 2.03 15.99 4.16
CA TRP A 29 1.68 14.75 4.86
C TRP A 29 1.26 13.62 3.90
N ALA A 30 0.62 13.94 2.76
CA ALA A 30 0.17 12.94 1.81
C ALA A 30 1.37 12.24 1.16
N SER A 31 2.41 12.98 0.81
CA SER A 31 3.67 12.45 0.26
C SER A 31 4.32 11.44 1.21
N TRP A 32 4.32 11.71 2.53
CA TRP A 32 4.81 10.75 3.52
C TRP A 32 3.97 9.49 3.59
N VAL A 33 2.64 9.58 3.44
CA VAL A 33 1.76 8.41 3.34
C VAL A 33 2.07 7.60 2.08
N MET A 34 2.34 8.25 0.93
CA MET A 34 2.73 7.57 -0.32
C MET A 34 4.02 6.75 -0.16
N VAL A 35 5.02 7.33 0.51
CA VAL A 35 6.28 6.62 0.84
C VAL A 35 6.00 5.46 1.80
N GLY A 36 5.18 5.69 2.83
CA GLY A 36 4.82 4.67 3.82
C GLY A 36 4.08 3.47 3.23
N VAL A 37 3.11 3.68 2.34
CA VAL A 37 2.41 2.58 1.66
C VAL A 37 3.33 1.81 0.71
N THR A 38 4.24 2.52 0.04
CA THR A 38 5.23 1.91 -0.85
C THR A 38 6.17 1.00 -0.06
N ALA A 39 6.72 1.47 1.07
CA ALA A 39 7.52 0.67 1.98
C ALA A 39 6.73 -0.54 2.54
N SER A 40 5.45 -0.35 2.85
CA SER A 40 4.56 -1.42 3.32
C SER A 40 4.38 -2.54 2.28
N ARG A 41 4.31 -2.20 0.99
CA ARG A 41 4.28 -3.21 -0.09
C ARG A 41 5.55 -4.03 -0.14
N TYR A 42 6.71 -3.39 -0.01
CA TYR A 42 7.99 -4.12 0.05
C TYR A 42 8.07 -5.02 1.29
N LEU A 43 7.66 -4.54 2.47
CA LEU A 43 7.59 -5.36 3.68
C LEU A 43 6.69 -6.59 3.51
N LEU A 44 5.52 -6.43 2.87
CA LEU A 44 4.62 -7.54 2.60
C LEU A 44 5.26 -8.58 1.67
N VAL A 45 5.90 -8.15 0.58
CA VAL A 45 6.58 -9.04 -0.37
C VAL A 45 7.77 -9.74 0.30
N MET A 46 8.57 -9.04 1.10
CA MET A 46 9.64 -9.66 1.89
C MET A 46 9.08 -10.74 2.83
N GLY A 47 7.96 -10.48 3.51
CA GLY A 47 7.30 -11.47 4.36
C GLY A 47 6.75 -12.68 3.59
N VAL A 48 6.35 -12.50 2.33
CA VAL A 48 5.95 -13.61 1.44
C VAL A 48 7.16 -14.44 1.01
N LEU A 49 8.22 -13.79 0.53
CA LEU A 49 9.42 -14.45 0.01
C LEU A 49 10.24 -15.14 1.10
N ALA A 50 10.31 -14.57 2.30
CA ALA A 50 11.03 -15.14 3.44
C ALA A 50 10.27 -16.29 4.14
N SER A 51 9.02 -16.55 3.77
CA SER A 51 8.20 -17.59 4.39
C SER A 51 8.20 -18.86 3.55
N ALA A 52 8.60 -19.99 4.14
CA ALA A 52 8.49 -21.31 3.49
C ALA A 52 7.05 -21.73 3.17
N THR A 53 6.07 -21.18 3.91
CA THR A 53 4.64 -21.39 3.66
C THR A 53 3.84 -20.14 4.03
N LEU A 54 2.78 -19.87 3.25
CA LEU A 54 1.85 -18.78 3.53
C LEU A 54 0.92 -19.06 4.72
N ALA A 55 0.82 -20.32 5.16
CA ALA A 55 -0.01 -20.70 6.30
C ALA A 55 0.57 -20.23 7.64
N ARG A 56 1.89 -20.03 7.73
CA ARG A 56 2.52 -19.56 8.96
C ARG A 56 2.44 -18.04 9.07
N PRO A 57 2.14 -17.49 10.26
CA PRO A 57 2.18 -16.05 10.47
C PRO A 57 3.59 -15.51 10.26
N ASN A 58 3.70 -14.34 9.65
CA ASN A 58 4.96 -13.63 9.43
C ASN A 58 4.77 -12.15 9.77
N PRO A 59 5.59 -11.57 10.66
CA PRO A 59 5.39 -10.21 11.15
C PRO A 59 5.55 -9.16 10.03
N PHE A 60 6.48 -9.35 9.10
CA PHE A 60 6.64 -8.42 7.95
C PHE A 60 5.42 -8.45 7.04
N ARG A 61 4.83 -9.64 6.84
CA ARG A 61 3.58 -9.77 6.07
C ARG A 61 2.41 -9.10 6.78
N ALA A 62 2.31 -9.23 8.10
CA ALA A 62 1.25 -8.61 8.90
C ALA A 62 1.36 -7.08 8.91
N VAL A 63 2.54 -6.54 9.22
CA VAL A 63 2.81 -5.10 9.24
C VAL A 63 2.66 -4.50 7.84
N GLY A 64 3.21 -5.15 6.82
CA GLY A 64 3.08 -4.70 5.43
C GLY A 64 1.63 -4.71 4.94
N ALA A 65 0.82 -5.69 5.35
CA ALA A 65 -0.61 -5.72 5.04
C ALA A 65 -1.37 -4.59 5.74
N LEU A 66 -1.13 -4.39 7.04
CA LEU A 66 -1.77 -3.32 7.81
C LEU A 66 -1.46 -1.95 7.22
N GLY A 67 -0.18 -1.67 6.91
CA GLY A 67 0.24 -0.42 6.30
C GLY A 67 -0.36 -0.20 4.91
N THR A 68 -0.47 -1.27 4.12
CA THR A 68 -1.17 -1.23 2.81
C THR A 68 -2.62 -0.79 2.98
N TYR A 69 -3.36 -1.41 3.91
CA TYR A 69 -4.78 -1.12 4.09
C TYR A 69 -5.01 0.27 4.66
N VAL A 70 -4.36 0.59 5.78
CA VAL A 70 -4.54 1.89 6.44
C VAL A 70 -4.12 3.03 5.53
N GLY A 71 -2.89 2.98 4.99
CA GLY A 71 -2.39 4.05 4.14
C GLY A 71 -3.12 4.12 2.79
N GLY A 72 -3.49 2.99 2.20
CA GLY A 72 -4.30 2.96 0.99
C GLY A 72 -5.68 3.61 1.19
N THR A 73 -6.36 3.32 2.31
CA THR A 73 -7.62 3.99 2.67
C THR A 73 -7.41 5.48 2.88
N VAL A 74 -6.36 5.90 3.58
CA VAL A 74 -6.04 7.33 3.76
C VAL A 74 -5.83 8.03 2.43
N LEU A 75 -5.07 7.45 1.49
CA LEU A 75 -4.88 8.04 0.16
C LEU A 75 -6.18 8.09 -0.65
N ALA A 76 -7.01 7.05 -0.56
CA ALA A 76 -8.31 7.04 -1.23
C ALA A 76 -9.23 8.15 -0.69
N LEU A 77 -9.29 8.33 0.63
CA LEU A 77 -10.07 9.41 1.26
C LEU A 77 -9.50 10.78 0.92
N ALA A 78 -8.17 10.94 0.94
CA ALA A 78 -7.51 12.18 0.56
C ALA A 78 -7.88 12.58 -0.88
N LEU A 79 -7.87 11.63 -1.81
CA LEU A 79 -8.26 11.88 -3.20
C LEU A 79 -9.74 12.21 -3.32
N LEU A 80 -10.60 11.48 -2.61
CA LEU A 80 -12.06 11.69 -2.60
C LEU A 80 -12.41 13.10 -2.13
N PHE A 81 -11.84 13.55 -1.01
CA PHE A 81 -12.12 14.87 -0.45
C PHE A 81 -11.35 16.00 -1.12
N ALA A 82 -10.26 15.71 -1.84
CA ALA A 82 -9.62 16.70 -2.71
C ALA A 82 -10.40 16.94 -4.00
N ALA A 83 -11.30 16.02 -4.39
CA ALA A 83 -12.13 16.11 -5.60
C ALA A 83 -13.54 16.68 -5.34
N ALA A 84 -13.90 16.90 -4.07
CA ALA A 84 -15.11 17.62 -3.65
C ALA A 84 -14.80 19.13 -3.52
#